data_AF-A0A6A3DK46-F1
#
_entry.id   AF-A0A6A3DK46-F1
#
_cell.length_a   1.000
_cell.length_b   1.000
_cell.length_c   1.000
_cell.angle_alpha   90.00
_cell.angle_beta   90.00
_cell.angle_gamma   90.00
#
_symmetry.space_group_name_H-M   'P 1'
#
loop_
_entity.id
_entity.type
_entity.pdbx_description
1 polymer ?
#
loop_
_entity_poly.entity_id
_entity_poly.type
_entity_poly.pdbx_seq_one_letter_code
_entity_poly.pdbx_strand_id
1 'polypeptide(L)'
;MGDGHERLLDRACALRPHHYTRAATNSGGQFNHLSHGNANAEADFRFDVHGVRRLAALFGLPETVITSSNDRCNSLEAISILLYRLSYPRRLYDMSIKFGRSTSILCRIFFMQGYKDKQFFDTELAERRMAQYCAVISARTHVEGVFAFPDGTKIPICRPKSM
;
A
#
# COMPACT_ATOMS: atom_id res chain seq x y z
N MET A 1 -19.16 13.12 -30.37
CA MET A 1 -19.70 13.05 -28.99
C MET A 1 -18.98 11.90 -28.28
N GLY A 2 -17.82 12.04 -27.65
CA GLY A 2 -17.12 13.20 -27.13
C GLY A 2 -16.70 12.91 -25.69
N ASP A 3 -15.63 12.12 -25.52
CA ASP A 3 -14.60 12.25 -24.47
C ASP A 3 -15.03 12.56 -23.02
N GLY A 4 -16.13 12.00 -22.51
CA GLY A 4 -16.61 12.33 -21.16
C GLY A 4 -16.01 11.48 -20.01
N HIS A 5 -15.66 10.21 -20.29
CA HIS A 5 -15.50 9.20 -19.23
C HIS A 5 -14.07 9.06 -18.69
N GLU A 6 -13.05 9.38 -19.51
CA GLU A 6 -11.63 9.26 -19.10
C GLU A 6 -11.16 10.41 -18.20
N ARG A 7 -11.91 11.51 -18.13
CA ARG A 7 -11.45 12.76 -17.49
C ARG A 7 -11.74 12.90 -15.99
N LEU A 8 -12.48 11.98 -15.38
CA LEU A 8 -12.86 12.09 -13.96
C LEU A 8 -11.89 11.34 -13.02
N LEU A 9 -11.31 10.23 -13.46
CA LEU A 9 -10.32 9.48 -12.67
C LEU A 9 -8.92 10.13 -12.76
N ASP A 10 -8.55 10.69 -13.92
CA ASP A 10 -7.28 11.41 -14.08
C ASP A 10 -7.20 12.70 -13.25
N ARG A 11 -8.34 13.37 -13.01
CA ARG A 11 -8.38 14.63 -12.24
C ARG A 11 -8.25 14.42 -10.73
N ALA A 12 -8.61 13.25 -10.21
CA ALA A 12 -8.41 12.92 -8.79
C ALA A 12 -6.92 12.67 -8.46
N CYS A 13 -6.10 12.34 -9.46
CA CYS A 13 -4.67 12.09 -9.28
C CYS A 13 -3.81 13.36 -9.35
N ALA A 14 -4.40 14.52 -9.68
CA ALA A 14 -3.73 15.82 -9.82
C ALA A 14 -3.71 16.66 -8.53
N LEU A 15 -3.82 16.04 -7.35
CA LEU A 15 -3.61 16.74 -6.09
C LEU A 15 -2.11 16.97 -5.87
N ARG A 16 -1.72 18.23 -6.13
CA ARG A 16 -0.50 18.97 -5.78
C ARG A 16 0.68 18.18 -5.16
N PRO A 17 1.91 18.33 -5.70
CA PRO A 17 3.10 17.85 -5.02
C PRO A 17 3.29 18.62 -3.71
N HIS A 18 2.99 17.99 -2.58
CA HIS A 18 3.56 18.44 -1.32
C HIS A 18 5.07 18.23 -1.42
N HIS A 19 5.81 19.33 -1.47
CA HIS A 19 7.26 19.37 -1.32
C HIS A 19 7.61 18.75 0.04
N TYR A 20 7.83 17.43 0.05
CA TYR A 20 8.43 16.75 1.18
C TYR A 20 9.93 16.96 1.08
N THR A 21 10.46 17.77 1.98
CA THR A 21 11.88 18.04 2.13
C THR A 21 12.64 16.72 2.21
N ARG A 22 13.58 16.54 1.29
CA ARG A 22 14.41 15.35 1.11
C ARG A 22 15.19 15.05 2.38
N ALA A 23 14.69 14.14 3.21
CA ALA A 23 15.50 13.50 4.24
C ALA A 23 16.56 12.66 3.53
N ALA A 24 17.82 12.87 3.90
CA ALA A 24 18.97 12.15 3.39
C ALA A 24 18.68 10.65 3.31
N THR A 25 19.06 10.03 2.19
CA THR A 25 19.10 8.57 2.06
C THR A 25 20.10 8.06 3.10
N ASN A 26 19.61 7.76 4.30
CA ASN A 26 20.36 6.91 5.20
C ASN A 26 20.59 5.62 4.45
N SER A 27 21.85 5.33 4.15
CA SER A 27 22.39 4.01 3.85
C SER A 27 22.22 3.10 5.08
N GLY A 28 20.98 2.94 5.53
CA GLY A 28 20.56 1.91 6.47
C GLY A 28 20.58 0.59 5.71
N GLY A 29 21.23 -0.41 6.31
CA GLY A 29 21.57 -1.68 5.67
C GLY A 29 20.43 -2.24 4.82
N GLN A 30 20.73 -2.58 3.56
CA GLN A 30 19.80 -3.27 2.69
C GLN A 30 19.33 -4.56 3.37
N PHE A 31 18.03 -4.78 3.42
CA PHE A 31 17.47 -6.02 3.96
C PHE A 31 18.03 -7.22 3.20
N ASN A 32 18.88 -8.01 3.87
CA ASN A 32 19.42 -9.22 3.28
C ASN A 32 18.46 -10.39 3.54
N HIS A 33 17.67 -10.73 2.53
CA HIS A 33 16.80 -11.89 2.59
C HIS A 33 17.59 -13.21 2.75
N LEU A 34 18.82 -13.28 2.23
CA LEU A 34 19.61 -14.52 2.20
C LEU A 34 20.12 -14.96 3.58
N SER A 35 20.12 -14.07 4.58
CA SER A 35 20.52 -14.40 5.96
C SER A 35 19.34 -14.85 6.84
N HIS A 36 18.10 -14.84 6.33
CA HIS A 36 16.95 -15.35 7.09
C HIS A 36 16.93 -16.88 7.05
N GLY A 37 16.93 -17.55 8.21
CA GLY A 37 16.71 -18.99 8.29
C GLY A 37 15.27 -19.37 7.93
N ASN A 38 15.05 -20.60 7.44
CA ASN A 38 13.73 -21.07 6.97
C ASN A 38 12.62 -20.91 8.01
N ALA A 39 12.87 -21.28 9.28
CA ALA A 39 11.88 -21.14 10.35
C ALA A 39 11.44 -19.67 10.57
N ASN A 40 12.39 -18.73 10.47
CA ASN A 40 12.11 -17.30 10.58
C ASN A 40 11.33 -16.80 9.36
N ALA A 41 11.69 -17.25 8.16
CA ALA A 41 10.98 -16.91 6.93
C ALA A 41 9.53 -17.41 6.95
N GLU A 42 9.28 -18.63 7.42
CA GLU A 42 7.94 -19.17 7.57
C GLU A 42 7.11 -18.38 8.59
N ALA A 43 7.68 -18.04 9.74
CA ALA A 43 7.00 -17.24 10.75
C ALA A 43 6.65 -15.83 10.23
N ASP A 44 7.58 -15.18 9.53
CA ASP A 44 7.45 -13.80 9.09
C ASP A 44 6.62 -13.64 7.81
N PHE A 45 6.80 -14.54 6.85
CA PHE A 45 6.29 -14.44 5.47
C PHE A 45 5.28 -15.53 5.10
N ARG A 46 5.12 -16.57 5.93
CA ARG A 46 4.34 -17.80 5.62
C ARG A 46 4.90 -18.64 4.46
N PHE A 47 6.14 -18.37 4.08
CA PHE A 47 6.89 -19.11 3.07
C PHE A 47 8.34 -19.29 3.53
N ASP A 48 8.95 -20.41 3.17
CA ASP A 48 10.38 -20.62 3.33
C ASP A 48 11.19 -19.69 2.40
N VAL A 49 12.52 -19.65 2.59
CA VAL A 49 13.42 -18.79 1.81
C VAL A 49 13.30 -19.08 0.30
N HIS A 50 13.17 -20.37 -0.08
CA HIS A 50 12.99 -20.75 -1.47
C HIS A 50 11.64 -20.31 -2.01
N GLY A 51 10.56 -20.43 -1.23
CA GLY A 51 9.23 -19.97 -1.58
C GLY A 51 9.18 -18.48 -1.86
N VAL A 52 9.80 -17.66 -1.00
CA VAL A 52 9.89 -16.19 -1.22
C VAL A 52 10.63 -15.86 -2.52
N ARG A 53 11.74 -16.55 -2.81
CA ARG A 53 12.48 -16.37 -4.07
C ARG A 53 11.65 -16.77 -5.29
N ARG A 54 10.93 -17.89 -5.22
CA ARG A 54 10.02 -18.33 -6.30
C ARG A 54 8.91 -17.30 -6.51
N LEU A 55 8.34 -16.75 -5.45
CA LEU A 55 7.31 -15.72 -5.54
C LEU A 55 7.84 -14.45 -6.22
N ALA A 56 9.04 -13.97 -5.87
CA ALA A 56 9.63 -12.82 -6.57
C ALA A 56 9.73 -13.04 -8.09
N ALA A 57 10.12 -14.25 -8.52
CA ALA A 57 10.18 -14.61 -9.93
C ALA A 57 8.79 -14.71 -10.57
N LEU A 58 7.80 -15.33 -9.89
CA LEU A 58 6.43 -15.47 -10.39
C LEU A 58 5.69 -14.13 -10.50
N PHE A 59 5.98 -13.18 -9.62
CA PHE A 59 5.47 -11.81 -9.71
C PHE A 59 6.16 -11.00 -10.82
N GLY A 60 7.23 -11.52 -11.42
CA GLY A 60 7.97 -10.82 -12.48
C GLY A 60 8.67 -9.57 -11.97
N LEU A 61 9.12 -9.55 -10.71
CA LEU A 61 9.76 -8.36 -10.16
C LEU A 61 11.12 -8.11 -10.82
N PRO A 62 11.43 -6.86 -11.21
CA PRO A 62 12.77 -6.52 -11.65
C PRO A 62 13.75 -6.67 -10.49
N GLU A 63 15.02 -6.92 -10.79
CA GLU A 63 16.08 -7.07 -9.78
C GLU A 63 16.09 -5.90 -8.78
N THR A 64 15.91 -4.68 -9.29
CA THR A 64 15.69 -3.47 -8.50
C THR A 64 14.29 -2.93 -8.75
N VAL A 65 13.47 -2.89 -7.70
CA VAL A 65 12.16 -2.24 -7.68
C VAL A 65 12.36 -0.75 -7.41
N ILE A 66 11.80 0.09 -8.28
CA ILE A 66 11.89 1.56 -8.20
C ILE A 66 10.47 2.12 -8.06
N THR A 67 10.20 2.87 -7.00
CA THR A 67 8.90 3.52 -6.79
C THR A 67 8.79 4.81 -7.62
N SER A 68 7.58 5.36 -7.75
CA SER A 68 7.35 6.67 -8.39
C SER A 68 8.11 7.82 -7.72
N SER A 69 8.45 7.68 -6.43
CA SER A 69 9.29 8.64 -5.69
C SER A 69 10.79 8.32 -5.77
N ASN A 70 11.20 7.43 -6.68
CA ASN A 70 12.57 6.98 -6.89
C ASN A 70 13.21 6.28 -5.66
N ASP A 71 12.39 5.68 -4.79
CA ASP A 71 12.92 4.78 -3.76
C ASP A 71 13.30 3.44 -4.40
N ARG A 72 14.45 2.91 -4.01
CA ARG A 72 15.00 1.67 -4.57
C ARG A 72 15.05 0.56 -3.53
N CYS A 73 14.70 -0.66 -3.92
CA CYS A 73 14.89 -1.86 -3.12
C CYS A 73 15.10 -3.07 -4.03
N ASN A 74 15.73 -4.13 -3.50
CA ASN A 74 15.85 -5.38 -4.24
C ASN A 74 14.47 -6.06 -4.36
N SER A 75 14.21 -6.77 -5.46
CA SER A 75 13.09 -7.70 -5.63
C SER A 75 12.75 -8.52 -4.37
N LEU A 76 13.75 -9.10 -3.69
CA LEU A 76 13.55 -9.93 -2.50
C LEU A 76 13.11 -9.12 -1.29
N GLU A 77 13.61 -7.89 -1.14
CA GLU A 77 13.17 -6.96 -0.09
C GLU A 77 11.73 -6.51 -0.35
N ALA A 78 11.39 -6.19 -1.60
CA ALA A 78 10.05 -5.77 -1.99
C ALA A 78 9.00 -6.85 -1.71
N ILE A 79 9.26 -8.10 -2.12
CA ILE A 79 8.36 -9.22 -1.85
C ILE A 79 8.30 -9.55 -0.35
N SER A 80 9.41 -9.40 0.38
CA SER A 80 9.43 -9.64 1.83
C SER A 80 8.57 -8.60 2.56
N ILE A 81 8.66 -7.32 2.20
CA ILE A 81 7.79 -6.25 2.74
C ILE A 81 6.32 -6.58 2.47
N LEU A 82 6.01 -7.05 1.26
CA LEU A 82 4.67 -7.46 0.86
C LEU A 82 4.13 -8.59 1.72
N LEU A 83 4.84 -9.72 1.75
CA LEU A 83 4.44 -10.92 2.47
C LEU A 83 4.36 -10.69 3.98
N TYR A 84 5.29 -9.91 4.53
CA TYR A 84 5.29 -9.54 5.94
C TYR A 84 4.06 -8.70 6.33
N ARG A 85 3.55 -7.87 5.42
CA ARG A 85 2.34 -7.08 5.64
C ARG A 85 1.08 -7.94 5.54
N LEU A 86 1.08 -8.92 4.64
CA LEU A 86 -0.05 -9.82 4.42
C LEU A 86 -0.14 -10.95 5.46
N SER A 87 0.98 -11.37 6.05
CA SER A 87 1.01 -12.48 7.00
C SER A 87 0.28 -12.17 8.31
N TYR A 88 0.21 -10.89 8.70
CA TYR A 88 -0.56 -10.40 9.84
C TYR A 88 -0.74 -8.87 9.78
N PRO A 89 -1.89 -8.31 10.21
CA PRO A 89 -2.08 -6.86 10.30
C PRO A 89 -1.07 -6.21 11.25
N ARG A 90 -0.17 -5.36 10.73
CA ARG A 90 0.88 -4.69 11.52
C ARG A 90 0.91 -3.19 11.31
N ARG A 91 1.57 -2.42 12.17
CA ARG A 91 1.81 -0.99 11.90
C ARG A 91 3.04 -0.83 11.00
N LEU A 92 3.05 0.21 10.16
CA LEU A 92 4.22 0.52 9.34
C LEU A 92 5.43 0.88 10.22
N TYR A 93 5.18 1.42 11.41
CA TYR A 93 6.21 1.70 12.40
C TYR A 93 6.97 0.43 12.82
N ASP A 94 6.26 -0.66 13.14
CA ASP A 94 6.91 -1.91 13.56
C ASP A 94 7.75 -2.50 12.41
N MET A 95 7.23 -2.40 11.18
CA MET A 95 7.96 -2.79 9.98
C MET A 95 9.19 -1.92 9.72
N SER A 96 9.16 -0.64 10.08
CA SER A 96 10.30 0.28 9.88
C SER A 96 11.54 -0.17 10.64
N ILE A 97 11.34 -0.77 11.82
CA ILE A 97 12.41 -1.33 12.65
C ILE A 97 13.04 -2.55 11.96
N LYS A 98 12.22 -3.46 11.41
CA LYS A 98 12.72 -4.69 10.75
C LYS A 98 13.41 -4.42 9.43
N PHE A 99 12.83 -3.56 8.58
CA PHE A 99 13.33 -3.33 7.24
C PHE A 99 14.32 -2.15 7.15
N GLY A 100 14.50 -1.37 8.21
CA GLY A 100 15.38 -0.20 8.19
C GLY A 100 14.93 0.89 7.23
N ARG A 101 13.65 0.89 6.83
CA ARG A 101 13.05 1.85 5.89
C ARG A 101 12.05 2.74 6.61
N SER A 102 11.95 3.99 6.18
CA SER A 102 10.90 4.89 6.70
C SER A 102 9.51 4.34 6.36
N THR A 103 8.52 4.67 7.20
CA THR A 103 7.12 4.24 7.01
C THR A 103 6.58 4.68 5.65
N SER A 104 6.97 5.86 5.17
CA SER A 104 6.60 6.39 3.85
C SER A 104 7.13 5.54 2.70
N ILE A 105 8.39 5.07 2.78
CA ILE A 105 8.99 4.18 1.78
C ILE A 105 8.29 2.82 1.78
N LEU A 106 8.08 2.25 2.97
CA LEU A 106 7.38 0.97 3.11
C LEU A 106 5.97 1.01 2.52
N CYS A 107 5.25 2.10 2.75
CA CYS A 107 3.93 2.34 2.18
C CYS A 107 3.99 2.31 0.63
N ARG A 108 4.91 3.07 0.03
CA ARG A 108 5.06 3.12 -1.43
C ARG A 108 5.45 1.77 -2.02
N ILE A 109 6.42 1.07 -1.43
CA ILE A 109 6.82 -0.27 -1.89
C ILE A 109 5.64 -1.25 -1.84
N PHE A 110 4.86 -1.24 -0.76
CA PHE A 110 3.68 -2.10 -0.62
C PHE A 110 2.62 -1.81 -1.70
N PHE A 111 2.33 -0.53 -1.98
CA PHE A 111 1.32 -0.14 -2.97
C PHE A 111 1.79 -0.32 -4.43
N MET A 112 3.09 -0.31 -4.71
CA MET A 112 3.64 -0.51 -6.05
C MET A 112 3.41 -1.93 -6.59
N GLN A 113 3.20 -2.93 -5.73
CA GLN A 113 3.07 -4.35 -6.12
C GLN A 113 1.73 -4.72 -6.79
N GLY A 114 1.05 -3.75 -7.43
CA GLY A 114 -0.06 -4.03 -8.33
C GLY A 114 -1.35 -4.48 -7.66
N TYR A 115 -1.66 -3.97 -6.46
CA TYR A 115 -3.00 -4.16 -5.89
C TYR A 115 -4.07 -3.30 -6.56
N LYS A 116 -3.72 -2.33 -7.41
CA LYS A 116 -4.71 -1.47 -8.07
C LYS A 116 -5.72 -2.29 -8.88
N ASP A 117 -5.23 -3.26 -9.65
CA ASP A 117 -6.08 -4.09 -10.52
C ASP A 117 -6.67 -5.30 -9.78
N LYS A 118 -6.23 -5.54 -8.54
CA LYS A 118 -6.65 -6.67 -7.69
C LYS A 118 -7.53 -6.24 -6.51
N GLN A 119 -7.68 -4.94 -6.28
CA GLN A 119 -8.64 -4.37 -5.36
C GLN A 119 -9.99 -4.33 -6.07
N PHE A 120 -10.82 -5.33 -5.78
CA PHE A 120 -12.19 -5.33 -6.26
C PHE A 120 -12.94 -4.15 -5.64
N PHE A 121 -13.33 -3.19 -6.48
CA PHE A 121 -14.26 -2.13 -6.14
C PHE A 121 -15.45 -2.26 -7.09
N ASP A 122 -16.62 -2.54 -6.53
CA ASP A 122 -17.85 -2.69 -7.30
C ASP A 122 -18.33 -1.31 -7.78
N THR A 123 -17.83 -0.90 -8.95
CA THR A 123 -18.14 0.39 -9.57
C THR A 123 -19.62 0.50 -9.91
N GLU A 124 -20.26 -0.58 -10.35
CA GLU A 124 -21.68 -0.59 -10.72
C GLU A 124 -22.56 -0.34 -9.50
N LEU A 125 -22.28 -1.01 -8.37
CA LEU A 125 -22.96 -0.76 -7.11
C LEU A 125 -22.73 0.67 -6.62
N ALA A 126 -21.49 1.17 -6.73
CA ALA A 126 -21.14 2.53 -6.32
C ALA A 126 -21.91 3.57 -7.14
N GLU A 127 -21.95 3.42 -8.46
CA GLU A 127 -22.70 4.31 -9.37
C GLU A 127 -24.21 4.27 -9.07
N ARG A 128 -24.79 3.07 -8.97
CA ARG A 128 -26.23 2.89 -8.71
C ARG A 128 -26.68 3.52 -7.38
N ARG A 129 -25.80 3.56 -6.38
CA ARG A 129 -26.11 4.09 -5.03
C ARG A 129 -25.48 5.45 -4.74
N MET A 130 -24.77 6.06 -5.70
CA MET A 130 -23.99 7.28 -5.51
C MET A 130 -24.82 8.42 -4.89
N ALA A 131 -26.00 8.68 -5.44
CA ALA A 131 -26.90 9.72 -4.94
C ALA A 131 -27.33 9.48 -3.48
N GLN A 132 -27.62 8.23 -3.13
CA GLN A 132 -28.00 7.85 -1.77
C GLN A 132 -26.82 8.05 -0.80
N TYR A 133 -25.60 7.65 -1.19
CA TYR A 133 -24.43 7.82 -0.35
C TYR A 133 -24.10 9.29 -0.12
N CYS A 134 -24.11 10.12 -1.18
CA CYS A 134 -23.90 11.55 -1.06
C CYS A 134 -24.93 12.22 -0.13
N ALA A 135 -26.21 11.87 -0.24
CA ALA A 135 -27.26 12.42 0.62
C ALA A 135 -27.07 12.06 2.10
N VAL A 136 -26.63 10.83 2.40
CA VAL A 136 -26.36 10.40 3.77
C VAL A 136 -25.13 11.10 4.34
N ILE A 137 -24.08 11.28 3.54
CA ILE A 137 -22.83 11.94 3.97
C ILE A 137 -23.04 13.44 4.18
N SER A 138 -23.76 14.11 3.29
CA SER A 138 -24.08 15.54 3.44
C SER A 138 -24.95 15.80 4.67
N ALA A 139 -25.81 14.85 5.04
CA ALA A 139 -26.61 14.95 6.26
C ALA A 139 -25.80 14.77 7.55
N ARG A 140 -24.60 14.17 7.48
CA ARG A 140 -23.78 13.81 8.65
C ARG A 140 -22.48 14.61 8.75
N THR A 141 -21.99 15.16 7.64
CA THR A 141 -20.68 15.81 7.52
C THR A 141 -20.74 16.95 6.50
N HIS A 142 -19.88 17.95 6.66
CA HIS A 142 -19.75 19.08 5.72
C HIS A 142 -18.65 18.87 4.66
N VAL A 143 -18.18 17.63 4.47
CA VAL A 143 -17.07 17.35 3.55
C VAL A 143 -17.62 17.19 2.14
N GLU A 144 -17.24 18.12 1.26
CA GLU A 144 -17.60 18.06 -0.16
C GLU A 144 -16.70 17.07 -0.92
N GLY A 145 -17.23 16.46 -1.98
CA GLY A 145 -16.48 15.57 -2.87
C GLY A 145 -16.20 14.16 -2.31
N VAL A 146 -16.88 13.76 -1.24
CA VAL A 146 -16.74 12.42 -0.63
C VAL A 146 -18.07 11.66 -0.70
N PHE A 147 -18.04 10.44 -1.22
CA PHE A 147 -19.22 9.56 -1.32
C PHE A 147 -19.15 8.31 -0.43
N ALA A 148 -18.01 8.03 0.19
CA ALA A 148 -17.85 6.89 1.10
C ALA A 148 -16.68 7.10 2.06
N PHE A 149 -16.74 6.47 3.23
CA PHE A 149 -15.60 6.34 4.14
C PHE A 149 -15.21 4.86 4.24
N PRO A 150 -13.91 4.52 4.21
CA PRO A 150 -13.46 3.17 4.49
C PRO A 150 -13.88 2.78 5.92
N ASP A 151 -14.84 1.87 6.03
CA ASP A 151 -15.30 1.38 7.33
C ASP A 151 -14.37 0.28 7.85
N GLY A 152 -13.57 0.63 8.86
CA GLY A 152 -12.68 -0.30 9.54
C GLY A 152 -13.37 -1.24 10.52
N THR A 153 -14.70 -1.28 10.60
CA THR A 153 -15.40 -2.02 11.67
C THR A 153 -15.14 -3.53 11.67
N LYS A 154 -14.68 -4.12 10.55
CA LYS A 154 -14.35 -5.56 10.46
C LYS A 154 -12.86 -5.91 10.58
N ILE A 155 -11.97 -4.93 10.68
CA ILE A 155 -10.53 -5.14 10.88
C ILE A 155 -10.10 -4.23 12.03
N PRO A 156 -9.51 -4.74 13.13
CA PRO A 156 -9.09 -3.87 14.23
C PRO A 156 -8.03 -2.88 13.74
N ILE A 157 -8.48 -1.69 13.34
CA ILE A 157 -7.64 -0.53 13.08
C ILE A 157 -7.58 0.29 14.36
N CYS A 158 -6.41 0.86 14.63
CA CYS A 158 -6.22 1.76 15.76
C CYS A 158 -7.01 3.04 15.51
N ARG A 159 -8.30 3.05 15.86
CA ARG A 159 -9.11 4.27 15.93
C ARG A 159 -8.48 5.16 17.00
N PRO A 160 -8.03 6.38 16.67
CA PRO A 160 -7.63 7.34 17.69
C PRO A 160 -8.82 7.53 18.62
N LYS A 161 -8.64 7.22 19.90
CA LYS A 161 -9.60 7.62 20.92
C LYS A 161 -9.43 9.12 21.10
N SER A 162 -10.51 9.88 21.24
CA SER A 162 -10.35 11.28 21.64
C SER A 162 -9.66 11.32 23.00
N MET A 163 -8.86 12.35 23.22
CA MET A 163 -8.49 12.76 24.57
C MET A 163 -9.75 13.06 25.38
#